data_AF-A0A485A551-F1
#
_entry.id   AF-A0A485A551-F1
#
_cell.length_a   1.000
_cell.length_b   1.000
_cell.length_c   1.000
_cell.angle_alpha   90.00
_cell.angle_beta   90.00
_cell.angle_gamma   90.00
#
_symmetry.space_group_name_H-M   'P 1'
#
loop_
_entity.id
_entity.type
_entity.pdbx_description
1 polymer ?
#
loop_
_entity_poly.entity_id
_entity_poly.type
_entity_poly.pdbx_seq_one_letter_code
_entity_poly.pdbx_strand_id
1 'polypeptide(L)'
;MGRLIVVKDSTNFNPDFGNVIPVAMEHEDGSFKSVNITDFPNSGIFISKEYRKIDEVFKDDELFIITEWHVTDNEWQENKRKQKYYSKGEWAERLEHNALIPVIKMPMPDIDTGKVSLGYDLPKNISFFIEDSAQLAVRLMRPKTTTTGF
;
A
#
# COMPACT_ATOMS: atom_id res chain seq x y z
N MET A 1 -0.03 8.04 -17.92
CA MET A 1 -0.05 6.77 -17.16
C MET A 1 -0.26 7.13 -15.69
N GLY A 2 -1.02 6.33 -14.95
CA GLY A 2 -1.36 6.61 -13.54
C GLY A 2 -0.27 6.17 -12.57
N ARG A 3 -0.27 6.78 -11.37
CA ARG A 3 0.61 6.42 -10.25
C ARG A 3 0.17 5.07 -9.66
N LEU A 4 1.13 4.22 -9.30
CA LEU A 4 0.85 2.90 -8.76
C LEU A 4 1.22 2.84 -7.28
N ILE A 5 0.29 2.38 -6.45
CA ILE A 5 0.60 1.91 -5.10
C ILE A 5 1.17 0.50 -5.23
N VAL A 6 2.34 0.28 -4.66
CA VAL A 6 3.08 -0.98 -4.75
C VAL A 6 3.60 -1.41 -3.38
N VAL A 7 4.01 -2.67 -3.28
CA VAL A 7 4.79 -3.24 -2.16
C VAL A 7 6.02 -3.94 -2.72
N LYS A 8 7.09 -4.10 -1.92
CA LYS A 8 8.29 -4.85 -2.36
C LYS A 8 7.95 -6.32 -2.59
N ASP A 9 8.54 -6.92 -3.63
CA ASP A 9 8.55 -8.37 -3.78
C ASP A 9 9.70 -8.96 -2.95
N SER A 10 9.39 -9.50 -1.78
CA SER A 10 10.38 -10.06 -0.85
C SER A 10 10.92 -11.43 -1.27
N THR A 11 10.43 -12.02 -2.37
CA THR A 11 10.84 -13.36 -2.79
C THR A 11 12.27 -13.45 -3.35
N ASN A 12 12.84 -12.33 -3.82
CA ASN A 12 14.20 -12.28 -4.35
C ASN A 12 15.01 -11.19 -3.64
N PHE A 13 15.85 -11.60 -2.70
CA PHE A 13 16.75 -10.71 -1.97
C PHE A 13 17.99 -10.38 -2.82
N ASN A 14 17.90 -9.31 -3.61
CA ASN A 14 19.05 -8.69 -4.27
C ASN A 14 19.07 -7.19 -3.94
N PRO A 15 20.18 -6.65 -3.40
CA PRO A 15 20.24 -5.25 -2.97
C PRO A 15 20.29 -4.25 -4.13
N ASP A 16 20.71 -4.67 -5.32
CA ASP A 16 20.90 -3.79 -6.48
C ASP A 16 19.70 -3.80 -7.44
N PHE A 17 18.92 -4.89 -7.42
CA PHE A 17 17.78 -5.10 -8.30
C PHE A 17 16.65 -5.76 -7.55
N GLY A 18 15.41 -5.38 -7.85
CA GLY A 18 14.24 -6.02 -7.26
C GLY A 18 12.99 -5.73 -8.06
N ASN A 19 11.91 -6.40 -7.65
CA ASN A 19 10.60 -6.17 -8.20
C ASN A 19 9.69 -5.52 -7.16
N VAL A 20 8.68 -4.83 -7.65
CA VAL A 20 7.59 -4.31 -6.84
C VAL A 20 6.27 -4.83 -7.39
N ILE A 21 5.36 -5.15 -6.48
CA ILE A 21 4.06 -5.76 -6.78
C ILE A 21 3.00 -4.65 -6.73
N PRO A 22 2.31 -4.35 -7.85
CA PRO A 22 1.22 -3.39 -7.86
C PRO A 22 0.01 -3.86 -7.07
N VAL A 23 -0.55 -2.97 -6.26
CA VAL A 23 -1.72 -3.21 -5.39
C VAL A 23 -2.92 -2.40 -5.87
N ALA A 24 -2.69 -1.13 -6.21
CA ALA A 24 -3.73 -0.22 -6.69
C ALA A 24 -3.16 0.85 -7.62
N MET A 25 -4.03 1.48 -8.42
CA MET A 25 -3.71 2.61 -9.28
C MET A 25 -4.49 3.83 -8.82
N GLU A 26 -3.81 4.97 -8.76
CA GLU A 26 -4.43 6.28 -8.57
C GLU A 26 -5.03 6.76 -9.90
N HIS A 27 -6.31 7.12 -9.87
CA HIS A 27 -7.02 7.69 -11.00
C HIS A 27 -7.03 9.22 -10.95
N GLU A 28 -7.37 9.85 -12.07
CA GLU A 28 -7.41 11.32 -12.21
C GLU A 28 -8.41 11.99 -11.24
N ASP A 29 -9.42 11.24 -10.79
CA ASP A 29 -10.39 11.68 -9.78
C ASP A 29 -9.89 11.56 -8.33
N GLY A 30 -8.62 11.15 -8.13
CA GLY A 30 -8.00 10.92 -6.83
C GLY A 30 -8.43 9.61 -6.16
N SER A 31 -9.27 8.79 -6.82
CA SER A 31 -9.64 7.49 -6.30
C SER A 31 -8.55 6.45 -6.54
N PHE A 32 -8.39 5.52 -5.60
CA PHE A 32 -7.56 4.35 -5.78
C PHE A 32 -8.42 3.15 -6.17
N LYS A 33 -8.08 2.48 -7.27
CA LYS A 33 -8.72 1.22 -7.66
C LYS A 33 -7.71 0.09 -7.63
N SER A 34 -8.13 -1.06 -7.12
CA SER A 34 -7.30 -2.26 -7.11
C SER A 34 -6.91 -2.64 -8.54
N VAL A 35 -5.64 -2.98 -8.72
CA VAL A 35 -5.15 -3.52 -9.99
C VAL A 35 -5.28 -5.03 -10.00
N ASN A 36 -5.61 -5.59 -11.16
CA ASN A 36 -5.57 -7.03 -11.33
C ASN A 36 -4.11 -7.46 -11.54
N ILE A 37 -3.60 -8.31 -10.66
CA ILE A 37 -2.20 -8.76 -10.72
C ILE A 37 -1.89 -9.51 -12.03
N THR A 38 -2.90 -10.10 -12.70
CA THR A 38 -2.70 -10.76 -14.00
C THR A 38 -2.31 -9.77 -15.10
N ASP A 39 -2.59 -8.49 -14.94
CA ASP A 39 -2.20 -7.44 -15.88
C ASP A 39 -0.71 -7.08 -15.77
N PHE A 40 -0.08 -7.56 -14.70
CA PHE A 40 1.33 -7.40 -14.35
C PHE A 40 2.08 -8.74 -14.30
N PRO A 41 2.32 -9.37 -15.47
CA PRO A 41 2.97 -10.67 -15.55
C PRO A 41 4.46 -10.59 -15.17
N ASN A 42 5.08 -11.75 -14.92
CA ASN A 42 6.51 -11.90 -14.65
C ASN A 42 7.00 -11.07 -13.45
N SER A 43 6.29 -11.18 -12.31
CA SER A 43 6.64 -10.56 -11.02
C SER A 43 6.46 -9.04 -10.94
N GLY A 44 5.44 -8.49 -11.61
CA GLY A 44 5.06 -7.08 -11.38
C GLY A 44 5.87 -6.09 -12.20
N ILE A 45 6.55 -5.17 -11.51
CA ILE A 45 7.36 -4.10 -12.11
C ILE A 45 8.82 -4.28 -11.67
N PHE A 46 9.72 -4.38 -12.64
CA PHE A 46 11.15 -4.47 -12.39
C PHE A 46 11.76 -3.10 -12.09
N ILE A 47 12.53 -2.99 -11.02
CA ILE A 47 13.29 -1.78 -10.72
C ILE A 47 14.68 -1.90 -11.34
N SER A 48 14.84 -1.24 -12.47
CA SER A 48 16.03 -1.36 -13.33
C SER A 48 17.28 -0.66 -12.77
N LYS A 49 17.09 0.36 -11.94
CA LYS A 49 18.16 1.16 -11.34
C LYS A 49 17.72 1.68 -9.98
N GLU A 50 18.70 1.87 -9.09
CA GLU A 50 18.52 2.48 -7.78
C GLU A 50 17.52 1.76 -6.86
N TYR A 51 17.35 0.44 -7.02
CA TYR A 51 16.49 -0.36 -6.13
C TYR A 51 16.91 -0.24 -4.66
N ARG A 52 18.21 -0.15 -4.40
CA ARG A 52 18.76 0.08 -3.05
C ARG A 52 18.13 1.30 -2.33
N LYS A 53 17.78 2.37 -3.06
CA LYS A 53 17.09 3.53 -2.45
C LYS A 53 15.71 3.14 -1.94
N ILE A 54 14.98 2.29 -2.66
CA ILE A 54 13.69 1.76 -2.23
C ILE A 54 13.90 0.87 -1.01
N ASP A 55 14.86 -0.04 -1.06
CA ASP A 55 15.11 -1.00 0.02
C ASP A 55 15.52 -0.33 1.34
N GLU A 56 16.33 0.72 1.28
CA GLU A 56 16.75 1.50 2.45
C GLU A 56 15.63 2.39 3.03
N VAL A 57 14.67 2.80 2.20
CA VAL A 57 13.61 3.78 2.59
C VAL A 57 12.32 3.09 3.04
N PHE A 58 11.98 1.94 2.45
CA PHE A 58 10.70 1.25 2.65
C PHE A 58 10.90 -0.16 3.21
N LYS A 59 10.10 -0.52 4.22
CA LYS A 59 10.06 -1.89 4.76
C LYS A 59 9.38 -2.86 3.79
N ASP A 60 9.59 -4.16 3.99
CA ASP A 60 9.07 -5.21 3.10
C ASP A 60 7.54 -5.18 2.95
N ASP A 61 6.82 -4.89 4.02
CA ASP A 61 5.35 -4.81 4.04
C ASP A 61 4.82 -3.36 3.96
N GLU A 62 5.67 -2.39 3.61
CA GLU A 62 5.30 -0.97 3.51
C GLU A 62 4.83 -0.62 2.09
N LEU A 63 3.65 0.00 2.00
CA LEU A 63 3.13 0.52 0.74
C LEU A 63 3.81 1.84 0.36
N PHE A 64 4.12 2.00 -0.92
CA PHE A 64 4.68 3.23 -1.48
C PHE A 64 4.19 3.44 -2.91
N ILE A 65 4.53 4.60 -3.49
CA ILE A 65 4.10 4.98 -4.84
C ILE A 65 5.24 4.83 -5.82
N ILE A 66 4.95 4.27 -7.00
CA ILE A 66 5.75 4.44 -8.22
C ILE A 66 5.03 5.46 -9.11
N THR A 67 5.67 6.60 -9.33
CA THR A 67 5.08 7.69 -10.12
C THR A 67 5.21 7.49 -11.62
N GLU A 68 6.26 6.80 -12.06
CA GLU A 68 6.54 6.55 -13.46
C GLU A 68 7.00 5.12 -13.70
N TRP A 69 6.46 4.49 -14.74
CA TRP A 69 6.76 3.13 -15.15
C TRP A 69 6.50 2.98 -16.65
N HIS A 70 7.19 2.02 -17.28
CA HIS A 70 7.21 1.86 -18.73
C HIS A 70 7.02 0.41 -19.13
N VAL A 71 6.68 0.20 -20.40
CA VAL A 71 6.51 -1.11 -21.03
C VAL A 71 7.76 -1.46 -21.81
N THR A 72 8.22 -2.70 -21.71
CA THR A 72 9.31 -3.26 -22.53
C THR A 72 8.79 -3.85 -23.84
N ASP A 73 9.69 -4.23 -24.73
CA ASP A 73 9.35 -4.95 -25.96
C ASP A 73 8.73 -6.33 -25.70
N ASN A 74 8.06 -6.90 -26.69
CA ASN A 74 7.25 -8.13 -26.55
C ASN A 74 8.03 -9.42 -26.19
N GLU A 75 9.35 -9.35 -26.01
CA GLU A 75 10.19 -10.50 -25.66
C GLU A 75 9.82 -11.14 -24.30
N TRP A 76 9.13 -10.40 -23.42
CA TRP A 76 8.60 -10.92 -22.14
C TRP A 76 7.54 -12.01 -22.31
N GLN A 77 6.87 -12.07 -23.47
CA GLN A 77 5.84 -13.07 -23.76
C GLN A 77 6.44 -14.47 -23.96
N GLU A 78 7.62 -14.53 -24.59
CA GLU A 78 8.32 -15.78 -24.89
C GLU A 78 9.27 -16.20 -23.77
N ASN A 79 9.76 -15.23 -22.98
CA ASN A 79 10.72 -15.47 -21.91
C ASN A 79 10.22 -14.95 -20.56
N LYS A 80 9.84 -15.88 -19.67
CA LYS A 80 9.39 -15.59 -18.29
C LYS A 80 10.42 -14.88 -17.43
N ARG A 81 11.69 -14.84 -17.83
CA ARG A 81 12.75 -14.09 -17.13
C ARG A 81 12.82 -12.61 -17.53
N LYS A 82 12.11 -12.22 -18.60
CA LYS A 82 12.02 -10.83 -19.06
C LYS A 82 10.72 -10.21 -18.57
N GLN A 83 10.79 -8.98 -18.09
CA GLN A 83 9.70 -8.30 -17.41
C GLN A 83 9.02 -7.38 -18.39
N LYS A 84 7.68 -7.38 -18.37
CA LYS A 84 6.86 -6.52 -19.22
C LYS A 84 6.99 -5.05 -18.82
N TYR A 85 7.12 -4.79 -17.52
CA TYR A 85 7.15 -3.43 -16.99
C TYR A 85 8.44 -3.17 -16.23
N TYR A 86 8.94 -1.95 -16.35
CA TYR A 86 10.09 -1.49 -15.59
C TYR A 86 9.90 -0.06 -15.06
N SER A 87 10.63 0.25 -14.00
CA SER A 87 10.72 1.56 -13.36
C SER A 87 12.13 1.74 -12.77
N LYS A 88 12.32 2.80 -11.97
CA LYS A 88 13.57 3.16 -11.30
C LYS A 88 13.28 3.64 -9.88
N GLY A 89 14.27 3.52 -9.00
CA GLY A 89 14.20 3.99 -7.62
C GLY A 89 13.96 5.49 -7.46
N GLU A 90 14.44 6.33 -8.39
CA GLU A 90 14.18 7.78 -8.37
C GLU A 90 12.69 8.15 -8.52
N TRP A 91 11.86 7.24 -9.03
CA TRP A 91 10.42 7.44 -9.20
C TRP A 91 9.59 6.84 -8.06
N ALA A 92 10.25 6.40 -6.99
CA ALA A 92 9.59 5.93 -5.79
C ALA A 92 9.32 7.09 -4.82
N GLU A 93 8.09 7.19 -4.36
CA GLU A 93 7.64 8.22 -3.43
C GLU A 93 6.97 7.60 -2.21
N ARG A 94 7.10 8.26 -1.05
CA ARG A 94 6.34 7.89 0.13
C ARG A 94 4.86 8.14 -0.10
N LEU A 95 4.04 7.21 0.35
CA LEU A 95 2.63 7.47 0.49
C LEU A 95 2.42 8.58 1.54
N GLU A 96 1.59 9.56 1.24
CA GLU A 96 1.28 10.63 2.19
C GLU A 96 0.70 10.07 3.49
N HIS A 97 1.01 10.73 4.60
CA HIS A 97 0.54 10.27 5.90
C HIS A 97 -0.99 10.31 5.95
N ASN A 98 -1.61 9.17 6.28
CA ASN A 98 -3.07 8.96 6.26
C ASN A 98 -3.72 8.97 4.86
N ALA A 99 -2.97 8.79 3.78
CA ALA A 99 -3.56 8.62 2.44
C ALA A 99 -4.45 7.37 2.35
N LEU A 100 -4.10 6.31 3.09
CA LEU A 100 -4.88 5.09 3.22
C LEU A 100 -5.15 4.82 4.69
N ILE A 101 -6.40 5.02 5.11
CA ILE A 101 -6.88 4.68 6.45
C ILE A 101 -7.67 3.37 6.34
N PRO A 102 -7.33 2.34 7.14
CA PRO A 102 -8.03 1.06 7.07
C PRO A 102 -9.50 1.21 7.46
N VAL A 103 -10.36 0.49 6.74
CA VAL A 103 -11.79 0.36 7.04
C VAL A 103 -12.06 -1.06 7.49
N ILE A 104 -12.56 -1.22 8.71
CA ILE A 104 -12.86 -2.51 9.33
C ILE A 104 -14.35 -2.79 9.19
N LYS A 105 -14.69 -3.88 8.49
CA LYS A 105 -16.08 -4.31 8.31
C LYS A 105 -16.55 -5.08 9.53
N MET A 106 -17.43 -4.50 10.32
CA MET A 106 -17.93 -5.11 11.55
C MET A 106 -19.16 -4.35 12.09
N PRO A 107 -20.00 -4.98 12.94
CA PRO A 107 -21.10 -4.28 13.61
C PRO A 107 -20.58 -3.13 14.48
N MET A 108 -21.37 -2.07 14.66
CA MET A 108 -20.99 -1.01 15.59
C MET A 108 -20.70 -1.56 16.99
N PRO A 109 -19.58 -1.15 17.62
CA PRO A 109 -19.31 -1.54 19.00
C PRO A 109 -20.38 -0.96 19.91
N ASP A 110 -20.67 -1.66 21.00
CA ASP A 110 -21.57 -1.17 22.04
C ASP A 110 -21.03 0.17 22.57
N ILE A 111 -21.87 1.21 22.46
CA ILE A 111 -21.51 2.60 22.78
C ILE A 111 -21.22 2.74 24.27
N ASP A 112 -21.91 1.99 25.13
CA ASP A 112 -21.80 2.10 26.57
C ASP A 112 -20.51 1.45 27.09
N THR A 113 -20.09 0.35 26.47
CA THR A 113 -18.89 -0.38 26.89
C THR A 113 -17.66 -0.03 26.06
N GLY A 114 -17.84 0.51 24.85
CA GLY A 114 -16.79 0.70 23.86
C GLY A 114 -16.07 -0.59 23.46
N LYS A 115 -16.64 -1.76 23.82
CA LYS A 115 -16.03 -3.07 23.64
C LYS A 115 -16.49 -3.69 22.34
N VAL A 116 -15.59 -4.50 21.81
CA VAL A 116 -15.74 -5.12 20.52
C VAL A 116 -15.43 -6.60 20.68
N SER A 117 -16.41 -7.46 20.42
CA SER A 117 -16.25 -8.91 20.47
C SER A 117 -15.81 -9.43 19.11
N LEU A 118 -14.57 -9.14 18.73
CA LEU A 118 -13.96 -9.66 17.51
C LEU A 118 -13.12 -10.89 17.81
N GLY A 119 -13.07 -11.83 16.86
CA GLY A 119 -12.16 -12.98 16.89
C GLY A 119 -10.70 -12.61 16.57
N TYR A 120 -10.39 -11.32 16.45
CA TYR A 120 -9.07 -10.78 16.12
C TYR A 120 -8.85 -9.43 16.81
N ASP A 121 -7.58 -9.06 16.98
CA ASP A 121 -7.18 -7.78 17.57
C ASP A 121 -7.41 -6.62 16.58
N LEU A 122 -8.00 -5.52 17.07
CA LEU A 122 -8.07 -4.28 16.32
C LEU A 122 -6.67 -3.66 16.14
N PRO A 123 -6.43 -2.93 15.03
CA PRO A 123 -5.17 -2.23 14.83
C PRO A 123 -4.87 -1.28 15.99
N LYS A 124 -3.68 -1.43 16.58
CA LYS A 124 -3.22 -0.64 17.72
C LYS A 124 -2.43 0.57 17.23
N ASN A 125 -2.59 1.71 17.90
CA ASN A 125 -1.88 2.97 17.62
C ASN A 125 -2.11 3.58 16.22
N ILE A 126 -3.18 3.19 15.51
CA ILE A 126 -3.57 3.81 14.25
C ILE A 126 -5.04 4.20 14.27
N SER A 127 -5.39 5.23 13.51
CA SER A 127 -6.79 5.55 13.22
C SER A 127 -7.33 4.56 12.18
N PHE A 128 -8.60 4.19 12.32
CA PHE A 128 -9.32 3.34 11.37
C PHE A 128 -10.79 3.74 11.34
N PHE A 129 -11.48 3.40 10.26
CA PHE A 129 -12.93 3.52 10.16
C PHE A 129 -13.60 2.18 10.41
N ILE A 130 -14.84 2.20 10.90
CA ILE A 130 -15.71 1.02 10.97
C ILE A 130 -16.80 1.18 9.90
N GLU A 131 -17.01 0.14 9.11
CA GLU A 131 -18.14 0.03 8.20
C GLU A 131 -19.13 -1.01 8.76
N ASP A 132 -20.30 -0.53 9.18
CA ASP A 132 -21.43 -1.36 9.61
C ASP A 132 -22.59 -1.18 8.64
N SER A 133 -22.91 -2.21 7.86
CA SER A 133 -24.12 -2.23 7.02
C SER A 133 -24.26 -0.99 6.10
N ALA A 134 -23.14 -0.55 5.51
CA ALA A 134 -23.00 0.67 4.69
C ALA A 134 -23.03 2.02 5.43
N GLN A 135 -23.01 2.02 6.76
CA GLN A 135 -22.75 3.20 7.58
C GLN A 135 -21.27 3.24 7.98
N LEU A 136 -20.60 4.35 7.67
CA LEU A 136 -19.21 4.61 8.03
C LEU A 136 -19.16 5.42 9.33
N ALA A 137 -18.61 4.82 10.38
CA ALA A 137 -18.37 5.49 11.66
C ALA A 137 -16.89 5.85 11.81
N VAL A 138 -16.64 7.11 12.20
CA VAL A 138 -15.30 7.67 12.37
C VAL A 138 -14.89 7.65 13.84
N ARG A 139 -13.75 7.03 14.15
CA ARG A 139 -13.08 7.26 15.44
C ARG A 139 -12.12 8.44 15.31
N LEU A 140 -12.56 9.64 15.71
CA LEU A 140 -11.64 10.74 16.00
C LEU A 140 -10.92 10.41 17.33
N MET A 141 -9.65 10.03 17.28
CA MET A 141 -8.83 9.96 18.50
C MET A 141 -8.87 11.33 19.16
N ARG A 142 -9.39 11.41 20.39
CA ARG A 142 -9.19 12.61 21.21
C ARG A 142 -7.68 12.70 21.51
N PRO A 143 -7.05 13.87 21.32
CA PRO A 143 -5.69 14.06 21.80
C PRO A 143 -5.66 13.77 23.30
N LYS A 144 -4.60 13.11 23.79
CA LYS A 144 -4.35 12.99 25.23
C LYS A 144 -4.27 14.41 25.77
N THR A 145 -5.30 14.86 26.49
CA THR A 145 -5.16 16.00 27.39
C THR A 145 -4.20 15.58 28.48
N THR A 146 -2.95 16.00 28.36
CA THR A 146 -2.00 15.97 29.47
C THR A 146 -2.55 16.90 30.55
N THR A 147 -3.27 16.34 31.52
CA THR A 147 -3.57 17.05 32.75
C THR A 147 -2.26 17.12 33.54
N THR A 148 -1.49 18.17 33.34
CA THR A 148 -0.50 18.61 34.34
C THR A 148 -1.28 19.00 35.59
N GLY A 149 -1.18 18.16 36.62
CA GLY A 149 -1.64 18.48 37.97
C GLY A 149 -0.85 19.67 38.53
N PHE A 150 -1.57 20.50 39.28
CA PHE A 150 -1.09 21.66 40.02
C PHE A 150 -0.07 21.29 41.11
#